data_AF-A0A662GKC2-F1
#
_entry.id   AF-A0A662GKC2-F1
#
_cell.length_a   1.000
_cell.length_b   1.000
_cell.length_c   1.000
_cell.angle_alpha   90.00
_cell.angle_beta   90.00
_cell.angle_gamma   90.00
#
_symmetry.space_group_name_H-M   'P 1'
#
loop_
_entity.id
_entity.type
_entity.pdbx_description
1 polymer ?
#
loop_
_entity_poly.entity_id
_entity_poly.type
_entity_poly.pdbx_seq_one_letter_code
_entity_poly.pdbx_strand_id
1 'polypeptide(L)'
;MGKALGLIIGIVTLIVSLIISVLLWMMGIPLFFLVFFLPLVGFSFFSWGEKEREKMDLFAPTTIRFCPRCGYQLEGWERYCPVCGYQLRED
;
A
#
# COMPACT_ATOMS: atom_id res chain seq x y z
N MET A 1 -22.76 -37.43 19.62
CA MET A 1 -21.31 -37.37 19.90
C MET A 1 -20.57 -36.23 19.17
N GLY A 2 -21.03 -35.74 18.00
CA GLY A 2 -20.31 -34.66 17.27
C GLY A 2 -20.30 -33.27 17.91
N LYS A 3 -21.30 -32.89 18.71
CA LYS A 3 -21.38 -31.56 19.33
C LYS A 3 -20.29 -31.33 20.39
N ALA A 4 -19.99 -32.37 21.17
CA ALA A 4 -18.90 -32.33 22.15
C ALA A 4 -17.54 -32.19 21.49
N LEU A 5 -17.31 -32.92 20.38
CA LEU A 5 -16.06 -32.86 19.62
C LEU A 5 -15.82 -31.46 19.02
N GLY A 6 -16.84 -30.84 18.43
CA GLY A 6 -16.73 -29.47 17.90
C GLY A 6 -16.45 -28.44 18.98
N LEU A 7 -17.06 -28.58 20.15
CA LEU A 7 -16.85 -27.70 21.30
C LEU A 7 -15.42 -27.84 21.83
N ILE A 8 -14.90 -29.07 21.94
CA ILE A 8 -13.52 -29.34 22.35
C ILE A 8 -12.53 -28.72 21.36
N ILE A 9 -12.72 -28.92 20.06
CA ILE A 9 -11.83 -28.34 19.04
C ILE A 9 -11.82 -26.81 19.15
N GLY A 10 -12.98 -26.18 19.31
CA GLY A 10 -13.08 -24.72 19.46
C GLY A 10 -12.40 -24.18 20.72
N ILE A 11 -12.52 -24.89 21.85
CA ILE A 11 -11.81 -24.52 23.08
C ILE A 11 -10.29 -24.68 22.89
N VAL A 12 -9.85 -25.78 22.26
CA VAL A 12 -8.43 -26.05 22.04
C VAL A 12 -7.81 -24.98 21.13
N THR A 13 -8.46 -24.60 20.04
CA THR A 13 -7.95 -23.55 19.14
C THR A 13 -7.89 -22.18 19.83
N LEU A 14 -8.88 -21.86 20.66
CA LEU A 14 -8.91 -20.64 21.45
C LEU A 14 -7.72 -20.59 22.43
N ILE A 15 -7.49 -21.68 23.17
CA ILE A 15 -6.40 -21.77 24.13
C ILE A 15 -5.04 -21.68 23.42
N VAL A 16 -4.86 -22.40 22.30
CA VAL A 16 -3.60 -22.37 21.53
C VAL A 16 -3.30 -20.95 21.03
N SER A 17 -4.31 -20.24 20.51
CA SER A 17 -4.15 -18.85 20.06
C SER A 17 -3.72 -17.91 21.21
N LEU A 18 -4.32 -18.09 22.39
CA LEU A 18 -4.01 -17.30 23.58
C LEU A 18 -2.58 -17.60 24.08
N ILE A 19 -2.17 -18.86 24.09
CA ILE A 19 -0.82 -19.28 24.47
C ILE A 19 0.23 -18.72 23.51
N ILE A 20 0.02 -18.81 22.20
CA ILE A 20 0.95 -18.24 21.20
C ILE A 20 1.09 -16.73 21.41
N SER A 21 -0.02 -16.04 21.67
CA SER A 21 -0.03 -14.59 21.95
C SER A 21 0.79 -14.25 23.20
N VAL A 22 0.62 -15.00 24.29
CA VAL A 22 1.38 -14.82 25.54
C VAL A 22 2.86 -15.18 25.37
N LEU A 23 3.16 -16.26 24.64
CA LEU A 23 4.53 -16.69 24.35
C LEU A 23 5.28 -15.65 23.52
N LEU A 24 4.66 -15.09 22.48
CA LEU A 24 5.24 -14.00 21.68
C LEU A 24 5.54 -12.77 22.54
N TRP A 25 4.68 -12.49 23.52
CA TRP A 25 4.88 -11.39 24.47
C TRP A 25 6.06 -11.65 25.42
N MET A 26 6.22 -12.90 25.87
CA MET A 26 7.31 -13.31 26.76
C MET A 26 8.66 -13.48 26.05
N MET A 27 8.66 -13.83 24.76
CA MET A 27 9.87 -13.87 23.91
C MET A 27 10.42 -12.48 23.58
N GLY A 28 9.89 -11.42 24.18
CA GLY A 28 10.44 -10.08 24.08
C GLY A 28 10.31 -9.50 22.68
N ILE A 29 9.38 -10.03 21.87
CA ILE A 29 9.00 -9.40 20.61
C ILE A 29 7.80 -8.50 20.96
N PRO A 30 7.99 -7.19 21.19
CA PRO A 30 6.90 -6.24 21.36
C PRO A 30 6.11 -6.04 20.05
N LEU A 31 6.07 -7.02 19.13
CA LEU A 31 5.36 -6.94 17.85
C LEU A 31 3.86 -6.81 18.03
N PHE A 32 3.27 -7.31 19.12
CA PHE A 32 1.84 -7.09 19.40
C PHE A 32 1.55 -5.62 19.71
N PHE A 33 2.43 -4.97 20.47
CA PHE A 33 2.33 -3.53 20.75
C PHE A 33 2.70 -2.71 19.51
N LEU A 34 3.73 -3.11 18.75
CA LEU A 34 4.11 -2.47 17.49
C LEU A 34 3.00 -2.59 16.44
N VAL A 35 2.34 -3.72 16.21
CA VAL A 35 1.28 -3.83 15.19
C VAL A 35 0.02 -3.04 15.56
N PHE A 36 -0.27 -2.90 16.87
CA PHE A 36 -1.42 -2.12 17.34
C PHE A 36 -1.13 -0.62 17.49
N PHE A 37 0.11 -0.22 17.83
CA PHE A 37 0.52 1.18 17.95
C PHE A 37 1.26 1.76 16.72
N LEU A 38 1.76 0.94 15.77
CA LEU A 38 2.33 1.41 14.48
C LEU A 38 1.36 2.24 13.65
N PRO A 39 0.07 1.89 13.51
CA PRO A 39 -0.82 2.75 12.75
C PRO A 39 -0.97 4.14 13.38
N LEU A 40 -0.61 4.34 14.65
CA LEU A 40 -0.65 5.65 15.31
C LEU A 40 0.71 6.36 15.43
N VAL A 41 1.83 5.64 15.55
CA VAL A 41 3.18 6.24 15.76
C VAL A 41 4.09 6.10 14.52
N GLY A 42 3.75 5.20 13.59
CA GLY A 42 4.53 4.86 12.39
C GLY A 42 4.48 5.88 11.25
N PHE A 43 3.89 7.05 11.43
CA PHE A 43 3.95 8.13 10.44
C PHE A 43 5.25 8.96 10.53
N SER A 44 6.14 8.70 11.50
CA SER A 44 7.33 9.56 11.68
C SER A 44 8.69 8.87 11.86
N PHE A 45 8.84 7.53 11.89
CA PHE A 45 10.12 6.94 12.34
C PHE A 45 10.79 5.78 11.54
N PHE A 46 10.28 5.31 10.40
CA PHE A 46 10.93 4.17 9.69
C PHE A 46 10.70 4.31 8.17
N SER A 47 11.44 5.10 7.38
CA SER A 47 12.89 5.28 7.30
C SER A 47 13.65 3.96 7.39
N TRP A 48 13.76 3.31 6.22
CA TRP A 48 14.68 2.22 5.84
C TRP A 48 14.14 0.79 5.90
N GLY A 49 13.77 0.24 4.72
CA GLY A 49 13.43 -1.18 4.55
C GLY A 49 12.64 -1.41 3.26
N GLU A 50 13.35 -1.77 2.20
CA GLU A 50 12.93 -1.83 0.79
C GLU A 50 11.86 -2.90 0.45
N LYS A 51 11.10 -2.61 -0.63
CA LYS A 51 10.09 -3.40 -1.38
C LYS A 51 8.66 -3.49 -0.82
N GLU A 52 7.60 -3.09 -1.52
CA GLU A 52 7.42 -2.63 -2.90
C GLU A 52 6.05 -1.94 -2.99
N ARG A 53 6.02 -0.80 -3.69
CA ARG A 53 4.89 0.12 -3.82
C ARG A 53 3.67 -0.53 -4.46
N GLU A 54 2.55 -0.30 -3.80
CA GLU A 54 1.20 -0.15 -4.34
C GLU A 54 1.22 0.45 -5.77
N LYS A 55 0.80 -0.35 -6.76
CA LYS A 55 0.50 0.15 -8.11
C LYS A 55 -1.01 0.23 -8.25
N MET A 56 -1.56 1.33 -7.74
CA MET A 56 -2.88 1.82 -8.15
C MET A 56 -2.71 2.30 -9.59
N ASP A 57 -2.92 1.39 -10.55
CA ASP A 57 -2.92 1.71 -11.98
C ASP A 57 -4.18 2.51 -12.29
N LEU A 58 -4.06 3.81 -12.02
CA LEU A 58 -4.82 4.88 -12.64
C LEU A 58 -4.54 4.78 -14.15
N PHE A 59 -5.40 4.06 -14.86
CA PHE A 59 -5.39 3.99 -16.31
C PHE A 59 -5.85 5.35 -16.89
N ALA A 60 -5.03 6.40 -16.69
CA ALA A 60 -5.03 7.52 -17.60
C ALA A 60 -4.46 6.97 -18.91
N PRO A 61 -5.21 6.93 -20.02
CA PRO A 61 -4.61 6.60 -21.29
C PRO A 61 -3.54 7.66 -21.54
N THR A 62 -2.27 7.27 -21.47
CA THR A 62 -1.16 8.07 -22.00
C THR A 62 -1.33 8.09 -23.51
N THR A 63 -2.28 8.89 -24.00
CA THR A 63 -2.34 9.24 -25.40
C THR A 63 -1.12 10.12 -25.60
N ILE A 64 -0.02 9.51 -26.05
CA ILE A 64 1.16 10.25 -26.49
C ILE A 64 0.67 11.24 -27.54
N ARG A 65 0.66 12.52 -27.19
CA ARG A 65 0.32 13.58 -28.13
C ARG A 65 1.64 14.06 -28.71
N PHE A 66 1.63 14.46 -29.98
CA PHE A 66 2.76 15.16 -30.57
C PHE A 66 2.33 16.61 -30.79
N CYS A 67 3.24 17.55 -30.60
CA CYS A 67 2.97 18.94 -30.92
C CYS A 67 2.70 19.04 -32.44
N PRO A 68 1.54 19.57 -32.88
CA PRO A 68 1.22 19.66 -34.31
C PRO A 68 2.12 20.64 -35.07
N ARG A 69 2.86 21.51 -34.35
CA ARG A 69 3.76 22.50 -34.95
C ARG A 69 5.20 22.02 -35.09
N CYS A 70 5.76 21.35 -34.08
CA CYS A 70 7.19 20.97 -34.06
C CYS A 70 7.44 19.46 -33.99
N GLY A 71 6.39 18.65 -33.80
CA GLY A 71 6.53 17.20 -33.66
C GLY A 71 7.13 16.73 -32.33
N TYR A 72 7.35 17.63 -31.37
CA TYR A 72 7.84 17.25 -30.04
C TYR A 72 6.84 16.32 -29.33
N GLN A 73 7.36 15.31 -28.64
CA GLN A 73 6.56 14.35 -27.90
C GLN A 73 6.03 15.00 -26.61
N LEU A 74 4.72 14.99 -26.46
CA LEU A 74 4.01 15.60 -25.34
C LEU A 74 3.56 14.52 -24.36
N GLU A 75 3.62 14.86 -23.08
CA GLU A 75 3.18 14.01 -21.98
C GLU A 75 1.66 14.13 -21.75
N GLY A 76 1.01 15.11 -22.37
CA GLY A 76 -0.46 15.23 -22.44
C GLY A 76 -1.09 16.11 -21.34
N TRP A 77 -0.30 16.61 -20.40
CA TRP A 77 -0.73 17.54 -19.34
C TRP A 77 -0.34 19.00 -19.61
N GLU A 78 0.54 19.24 -20.56
CA GLU A 78 1.06 20.57 -20.87
C GLU A 78 0.05 21.44 -21.64
N ARG A 79 -0.04 22.72 -21.25
CA ARG A 79 -0.90 23.73 -21.91
C ARG A 79 -0.23 24.36 -23.13
N TYR A 80 1.10 24.44 -23.10
CA TYR A 80 1.93 24.98 -24.18
C TYR A 80 3.07 24.01 -24.46
N CYS A 81 3.52 23.95 -25.70
CA CYS A 81 4.67 23.12 -26.08
C CYS A 81 5.97 23.73 -25.55
N PRO A 82 6.82 22.96 -24.83
CA PRO A 82 8.06 23.46 -24.23
C PRO A 82 9.14 23.81 -25.26
N VAL A 83 9.04 23.27 -26.49
CA VAL A 83 10.03 23.49 -27.54
C VAL A 83 9.67 24.69 -28.43
N CYS A 84 8.40 24.85 -28.80
CA CYS A 84 7.99 25.87 -29.77
C CYS A 84 6.99 26.91 -29.25
N GLY A 85 6.55 26.79 -27.99
CA GLY A 85 5.59 27.71 -27.36
C GLY A 85 4.16 27.61 -27.90
N TYR A 86 3.86 26.63 -28.75
CA TYR A 86 2.52 26.46 -29.32
C TYR A 86 1.49 26.09 -28.24
N GLN A 87 0.36 26.78 -28.21
CA GLN A 87 -0.73 26.51 -27.28
C GLN A 87 -1.49 25.24 -27.70
N LEU A 88 -1.59 24.28 -26.78
CA LEU A 88 -2.17 22.95 -27.03
C LEU A 88 -3.60 22.83 -26.53
N ARG A 89 -3.99 23.66 -25.56
CA ARG A 89 -5.34 23.69 -24.98
C ARG A 89 -5.77 25.15 -24.81
N GLU A 90 -7.02 25.42 -25.15
CA GLU A 90 -7.73 26.67 -24.89
C GLU A 90 -8.76 26.28 -23.83
N ASP A 91 -8.60 26.81 -22.61
CA ASP A 91 -9.52 26.54 -21.50
C ASP A 91 -10.84 27.31 -21.72
#